data_AF-A0A9X9F694-F1
#
_entry.id   AF-A0A9X9F694-F1
#
_cell.length_a   1.000
_cell.length_b   1.000
_cell.length_c   1.000
_cell.angle_alpha   90.00
_cell.angle_beta   90.00
_cell.angle_gamma   90.00
#
_symmetry.space_group_name_H-M   'P 1'
#
loop_
_entity.id
_entity.type
_entity.pdbx_description
1 polymer ?
#
loop_
_entity_poly.entity_id
_entity_poly.type
_entity_poly.pdbx_seq_one_letter_code
_entity_poly.pdbx_strand_id
1 'polypeptide(L)'
;MQQFEEVRSILEKAKKITVLTGAGASTESGIPDFRSANGLYADANVEMYLSRGYYNRSPKEFWKHYKEIFQINTFHQYKPNRGHRFLAELEEQGKDITILTQNIDGLHQL
;
A
#
# COMPACT_ATOMS: atom_id res chain seq x y z
N MET A 1 -20.85 -8.21 -13.31
CA MET A 1 -21.77 -8.86 -12.33
C MET A 1 -21.40 -10.32 -12.11
N GLN A 2 -21.32 -11.17 -13.15
CA GLN A 2 -20.96 -12.59 -12.99
C GLN A 2 -19.61 -12.84 -12.29
N GLN A 3 -18.59 -12.04 -12.60
CA GLN A 3 -17.27 -12.12 -11.95
C GLN A 3 -17.31 -11.83 -10.43
N PHE A 4 -18.18 -10.92 -9.98
CA PHE A 4 -18.29 -10.59 -8.55
C PHE A 4 -18.97 -11.71 -7.77
N GLU A 5 -19.99 -12.35 -8.34
CA GLU A 5 -20.65 -13.51 -7.73
C GLU A 5 -19.70 -14.72 -7.64
N GLU A 6 -18.85 -14.91 -8.65
CA GLU A 6 -17.83 -15.96 -8.64
C GLU A 6 -16.80 -15.73 -7.53
N VAL A 7 -16.25 -14.52 -7.43
CA VAL A 7 -15.31 -14.14 -6.36
C VAL A 7 -15.97 -14.31 -4.98
N ARG A 8 -17.23 -13.88 -4.83
CA ARG A 8 -17.98 -14.06 -3.59
C ARG A 8 -18.10 -15.53 -3.20
N SER A 9 -18.50 -16.39 -4.14
CA SER A 9 -18.64 -17.83 -3.90
C SER A 9 -17.32 -18.49 -3.50
N ILE A 10 -16.21 -18.07 -4.10
CA ILE A 10 -14.85 -18.53 -3.75
C ILE A 10 -14.49 -18.06 -2.33
N LEU A 11 -14.70 -16.78 -2.02
CA LEU A 11 -14.40 -16.20 -0.70
C LEU A 11 -15.22 -16.85 0.41
N GLU A 12 -16.51 -17.10 0.20
CA GLU A 12 -17.40 -17.74 1.18
C GLU A 12 -16.90 -19.15 1.56
N LYS A 13 -16.48 -19.94 0.56
CA LYS A 13 -16.00 -21.32 0.75
C LYS A 13 -14.56 -21.41 1.28
N ALA A 14 -13.73 -20.39 1.02
CA ALA A 14 -12.35 -20.38 1.45
C ALA A 14 -12.23 -20.24 2.98
N LYS A 15 -11.39 -21.10 3.58
CA LYS A 15 -11.00 -21.01 5.00
C LYS A 15 -9.67 -20.30 5.20
N LYS A 16 -8.77 -20.41 4.22
CA LYS A 16 -7.46 -19.78 4.19
C LYS A 16 -7.34 -18.90 2.97
N ILE A 17 -7.01 -17.63 3.14
CA ILE A 17 -6.96 -16.64 2.07
C ILE A 17 -5.64 -15.89 2.18
N THR A 18 -4.85 -15.93 1.11
CA THR A 18 -3.65 -15.09 0.98
C THR A 18 -3.97 -13.92 0.08
N VAL A 19 -3.70 -12.71 0.55
CA VAL A 19 -3.94 -11.45 -0.18
C VAL A 19 -2.60 -10.79 -0.47
N LEU A 20 -2.30 -10.57 -1.75
CA LEU A 20 -1.15 -9.80 -2.19
C LEU A 20 -1.58 -8.35 -2.42
N THR A 21 -1.00 -7.40 -1.69
CA THR A 21 -1.33 -5.97 -1.83
C THR A 21 -0.11 -5.13 -2.21
N GLY A 22 -0.38 -4.02 -2.88
CA GLY A 22 0.59 -2.99 -3.22
C GLY A 22 -0.04 -1.61 -3.12
N ALA A 23 0.62 -0.58 -3.67
CA ALA A 23 0.24 0.81 -3.41
C ALA A 23 -1.22 1.14 -3.74
N GLY A 24 -1.79 0.49 -4.77
CA GLY A 24 -3.19 0.62 -5.15
C GLY A 24 -4.20 0.29 -4.04
N ALA A 25 -3.83 -0.53 -3.06
CA ALA A 25 -4.69 -0.80 -1.90
C ALA A 25 -4.86 0.43 -1.00
N SER A 26 -3.90 1.37 -1.02
CA SER A 26 -3.83 2.54 -0.13
C SER A 26 -4.15 3.87 -0.82
N THR A 27 -4.38 3.87 -2.14
CA THR A 27 -4.71 5.11 -2.89
C THR A 27 -6.01 5.74 -2.41
N GLU A 28 -7.02 4.93 -2.09
CA GLU A 28 -8.29 5.40 -1.49
C GLU A 28 -8.11 5.95 -0.07
N SER A 29 -6.99 5.66 0.59
CA SER A 29 -6.61 6.27 1.87
C SER A 29 -5.89 7.61 1.73
N GLY A 30 -5.69 8.09 0.49
CA GLY A 30 -5.00 9.35 0.19
C GLY A 30 -3.48 9.22 0.05
N ILE A 31 -2.94 8.00 0.06
CA ILE A 31 -1.52 7.74 -0.15
C ILE A 31 -1.27 7.62 -1.66
N PRO A 32 -0.43 8.48 -2.27
CA PRO A 32 -0.16 8.38 -3.70
C PRO A 32 0.58 7.08 -4.03
N ASP A 33 0.28 6.51 -5.20
CA ASP A 33 1.09 5.41 -5.71
C ASP A 33 2.34 5.91 -6.46
N PHE A 34 3.23 4.97 -6.79
CA PHE A 34 4.46 5.28 -7.51
C PHE A 34 4.32 5.22 -9.03
N ARG A 35 3.41 4.40 -9.57
CA ARG A 35 3.48 3.91 -10.97
C ARG A 35 2.27 4.22 -11.83
N SER A 36 1.17 4.74 -11.28
CA SER A 36 0.04 5.19 -12.11
C SER A 36 0.46 6.36 -13.00
N ALA A 37 -0.40 6.75 -13.94
CA ALA A 37 -0.14 7.87 -14.85
C ALA A 37 0.20 9.18 -14.11
N ASN A 38 -0.35 9.38 -12.91
CA ASN A 38 -0.07 10.53 -12.04
C ASN A 38 0.73 10.12 -10.78
N GLY A 39 1.38 8.96 -10.81
CA GLY A 39 2.17 8.44 -9.70
C GLY A 39 3.50 9.17 -9.54
N LEU A 40 4.17 8.95 -8.41
CA LEU A 40 5.40 9.68 -8.07
C LEU A 40 6.53 9.53 -9.12
N TYR A 41 6.64 8.40 -9.82
CA TYR A 41 7.63 8.21 -10.89
C TYR A 41 7.31 8.92 -12.20
N ALA A 42 6.21 9.67 -12.30
CA ALA A 42 6.03 10.63 -13.38
C ALA A 42 7.14 11.70 -13.38
N ASP A 43 7.73 11.99 -12.21
CA ASP A 43 9.01 12.71 -12.11
C ASP A 43 10.19 11.73 -12.18
N ALA A 44 10.94 11.79 -13.29
CA ALA A 44 12.09 10.94 -13.56
C ALA A 44 13.21 11.08 -12.51
N ASN A 45 13.23 12.13 -11.70
CA ASN A 45 14.23 12.32 -10.65
C ASN A 45 13.93 11.49 -9.39
N VAL A 46 12.69 11.06 -9.17
CA VAL A 46 12.30 10.34 -7.94
C VAL A 46 13.08 9.04 -7.78
N GLU A 47 13.29 8.27 -8.86
CA GLU A 47 14.09 7.04 -8.81
C GLU A 47 15.56 7.33 -8.43
N MET A 48 16.13 8.43 -8.96
CA MET A 48 17.48 8.86 -8.59
C MET A 48 17.56 9.21 -7.10
N TYR A 49 16.64 10.05 -6.61
CA TYR A 49 16.63 10.52 -5.22
C TYR A 49 16.47 9.38 -4.22
N LEU A 50 15.74 8.31 -4.58
CA LEU A 50 15.55 7.13 -3.74
C LEU A 50 16.66 6.09 -3.87
N SER A 51 17.63 6.28 -4.77
CA SER A 51 18.70 5.31 -5.00
C SER A 51 19.74 5.28 -3.87
N ARG A 52 20.29 4.09 -3.61
CA ARG A 52 21.44 3.91 -2.70
C ARG A 52 22.64 4.77 -3.09
N GLY A 53 22.86 4.96 -4.40
CA GLY A 53 23.95 5.78 -4.91
C GLY A 53 23.80 7.26 -4.52
N TYR A 54 22.58 7.79 -4.58
CA TYR A 54 22.30 9.15 -4.16
C TYR A 54 22.45 9.32 -2.64
N TYR A 55 21.93 8.37 -1.85
CA TYR A 55 22.14 8.33 -0.40
C TYR A 55 23.62 8.39 -0.01
N ASN A 56 24.46 7.55 -0.64
CA ASN A 56 25.88 7.48 -0.31
C ASN A 56 26.64 8.78 -0.64
N ARG A 57 26.26 9.48 -1.72
CA ARG A 57 26.91 10.73 -2.13
C ARG A 57 26.42 11.95 -1.34
N SER A 58 25.13 12.00 -1.04
CA SER A 58 24.46 13.18 -0.49
C SER A 58 23.40 12.79 0.55
N PRO A 59 23.78 12.26 1.72
CA PRO A 59 22.81 11.72 2.69
C PRO A 59 21.85 12.77 3.25
N LYS A 60 22.28 14.03 3.38
CA LYS A 60 21.41 15.12 3.85
C LYS A 60 20.29 15.43 2.85
N GLU A 61 20.63 15.58 1.57
CA GLU A 61 19.65 15.82 0.51
C GLU A 61 18.76 14.60 0.26
N PHE A 62 19.32 13.38 0.37
CA PHE A 62 18.52 12.16 0.33
C PHE A 62 17.40 12.20 1.36
N TRP A 63 17.71 12.49 2.63
CA TRP A 63 16.70 12.52 3.68
C TRP A 63 15.68 13.64 3.51
N LYS A 64 16.05 14.76 2.88
CA LYS A 64 15.12 15.83 2.50
C LYS A 64 14.11 15.31 1.48
N HIS A 65 14.58 14.80 0.34
CA HIS A 65 13.69 14.26 -0.70
C HIS A 65 12.89 13.04 -0.24
N TYR A 66 13.49 12.14 0.52
CA TYR A 66 12.81 10.99 1.09
C TYR A 66 11.62 11.41 1.97
N LYS A 67 11.80 12.42 2.83
CA LYS A 67 10.72 12.98 3.65
C LYS A 67 9.62 13.63 2.82
N GLU A 68 9.97 14.33 1.76
CA GLU A 68 9.03 14.98 0.84
C GLU A 68 8.22 13.94 0.05
N ILE A 69 8.90 12.99 -0.60
CA ILE A 69 8.30 11.94 -1.44
C ILE A 69 7.34 11.06 -0.64
N PHE A 70 7.79 10.57 0.51
CA PHE A 70 6.96 9.71 1.35
C PHE A 70 5.99 10.52 2.22
N GLN A 71 6.10 11.85 2.28
CA GLN A 71 5.27 12.70 3.15
C GLN A 71 5.31 12.23 4.62
N ILE A 72 6.51 12.01 5.17
CA ILE A 72 6.71 11.37 6.49
C ILE A 72 5.91 12.04 7.62
N ASN A 73 5.71 13.37 7.53
CA ASN A 73 4.98 14.14 8.54
C ASN A 73 3.46 13.93 8.50
N THR A 74 2.90 13.35 7.44
CA THR A 74 1.45 13.13 7.29
C THR A 74 1.04 11.67 7.47
N PHE A 75 1.98 10.72 7.59
CA PHE A 75 1.63 9.28 7.68
C PHE A 75 0.61 8.96 8.76
N HIS A 76 0.74 9.56 9.94
CA HIS A 76 -0.18 9.34 11.06
C HIS A 76 -1.61 9.81 10.81
N GLN A 77 -1.85 10.57 9.73
CA GLN A 77 -3.17 11.07 9.36
C GLN A 77 -3.92 10.11 8.44
N TYR A 78 -3.21 9.24 7.71
CA TYR A 78 -3.85 8.26 6.85
C TYR A 78 -4.49 7.15 7.68
N LYS A 79 -5.68 6.75 7.26
CA LYS A 79 -6.45 5.71 7.93
C LYS A 79 -6.73 4.56 6.97
N PRO A 80 -6.88 3.33 7.48
CA PRO A 80 -7.32 2.20 6.68
C PRO A 80 -8.61 2.56 5.94
N ASN A 81 -8.73 2.18 4.66
CA ASN A 81 -9.95 2.38 3.86
C ASN A 81 -10.89 1.16 3.97
N ARG A 82 -11.93 1.12 3.15
CA ARG A 82 -12.91 0.01 3.15
C ARG A 82 -12.28 -1.33 2.78
N GLY A 83 -11.32 -1.36 1.87
CA GLY A 83 -10.61 -2.58 1.49
C GLY A 83 -9.81 -3.18 2.65
N HIS A 84 -9.08 -2.34 3.39
CA HIS A 84 -8.35 -2.76 4.59
C HIS A 84 -9.28 -3.33 5.67
N ARG A 85 -10.36 -2.59 5.98
CA ARG A 85 -11.35 -3.02 6.98
C ARG A 85 -12.05 -4.31 6.58
N PHE A 86 -12.37 -4.48 5.30
CA PHE A 86 -12.98 -5.71 4.81
C PHE A 86 -12.10 -6.94 5.06
N LEU A 87 -10.77 -6.83 4.88
CA LEU A 87 -9.87 -7.94 5.21
C LEU A 87 -9.84 -8.25 6.71
N ALA A 88 -9.84 -7.22 7.56
CA ALA A 88 -9.94 -7.40 9.00
C ALA A 88 -11.27 -8.05 9.42
N GLU A 89 -12.40 -7.61 8.82
CA GLU A 89 -13.73 -8.20 9.06
C GLU A 89 -13.77 -9.69 8.67
N LEU A 90 -13.09 -10.09 7.60
CA LEU A 90 -13.00 -11.51 7.21
C LEU A 90 -12.21 -12.33 8.24
N GLU A 91 -11.15 -11.76 8.82
CA GLU A 91 -10.38 -12.39 9.89
C GLU A 91 -11.20 -12.52 11.18
N GLU A 92 -11.95 -11.47 11.56
CA GLU A 92 -12.90 -11.49 12.68
C GLU A 92 -13.99 -12.56 12.51
N GLN A 93 -14.40 -12.84 11.27
CA GLN A 93 -15.34 -13.91 10.93
C GLN A 93 -14.71 -15.32 10.99
N GLY A 94 -13.46 -15.44 11.42
CA GLY A 94 -12.76 -16.71 11.65
C GLY A 94 -12.09 -17.29 10.41
N LYS A 95 -11.86 -16.48 9.36
CA LYS A 95 -11.03 -16.91 8.22
C LYS A 95 -9.55 -16.67 8.55
N ASP A 96 -8.70 -17.59 8.09
CA ASP A 96 -7.24 -17.49 8.19
C ASP A 96 -6.75 -16.58 7.05
N ILE A 97 -6.53 -15.29 7.36
CA ILE A 97 -6.10 -14.28 6.40
C ILE A 97 -4.59 -14.07 6.52
N THR A 98 -3.87 -14.19 5.41
CA THR A 98 -2.45 -13.82 5.33
C THR A 98 -2.29 -12.69 4.33
N ILE A 99 -1.80 -11.54 4.79
CA ILE A 99 -1.54 -10.38 3.92
C ILE A 99 -0.05 -10.31 3.63
N LEU A 100 0.30 -10.44 2.34
CA LEU A 100 1.64 -10.18 1.82
C LEU A 100 1.60 -8.82 1.14
N THR A 101 2.21 -7.80 1.74
CA THR A 101 2.14 -6.43 1.23
C THR A 101 3.50 -5.90 0.82
N GLN A 102 3.52 -5.13 -0.27
CA GLN A 102 4.66 -4.28 -0.65
C GLN A 102 4.62 -2.91 0.03
N ASN A 103 3.51 -2.58 0.68
CA ASN A 103 3.32 -1.27 1.29
C ASN A 103 4.08 -1.17 2.61
N ILE A 104 4.57 0.04 2.91
CA ILE A 104 5.27 0.39 4.15
C ILE A 104 4.46 1.37 5.00
N ASP A 105 3.16 1.53 4.70
CA ASP A 105 2.27 2.53 5.30
C ASP A 105 1.62 2.08 6.63
N GLY A 106 1.64 0.79 6.93
CA GLY A 106 1.09 0.26 8.17
C GLY A 106 -0.45 0.18 8.21
N LEU A 107 -1.15 0.32 7.08
CA LEU A 107 -2.62 0.37 7.08
C LEU A 107 -3.31 -1.00 7.21
N HIS A 108 -2.56 -2.10 7.14
CA HIS A 108 -3.07 -3.45 7.32
C HIS A 108 -3.01 -3.95 8.79
N GLN A 109 -2.37 -3.19 9.69
CA GLN A 109 -2.14 -3.55 11.10
C GLN A 109 -3.33 -3.19 11.99
N LEU A 110 -4.54 -3.49 11.51
CA LEU A 110 -5.81 -3.27 12.20
C LEU A 110 -5.94 -4.15 13.46
#